data_AF-A0A9D6RN79-F1
#
_entry.id   AF-A0A9D6RN79-F1
#
_cell.length_a   1.000
_cell.length_b   1.000
_cell.length_c   1.000
_cell.angle_alpha   90.00
_cell.angle_beta   90.00
_cell.angle_gamma   90.00
#
_symmetry.space_group_name_H-M   'P 1'
#
loop_
_entity.id
_entity.type
_entity.pdbx_description
1 polymer ?
#
loop_
_entity_poly.entity_id
_entity_poly.type
_entity_poly.pdbx_seq_one_letter_code
_entity_poly.pdbx_strand_id
1 'polypeptide(L)' 'MAKTPLEERVAALEQEVAVLKRRLEPEGRPWWERILGTFADDPVFDDAMRLGRQYRESLRPADDGAPDGQDVPA' A
#
# COMPACT_ATOMS: atom_id res chain seq x y z
N MET A 1 -36.04 26.99 13.37
CA MET A 1 -35.89 25.91 14.37
C MET A 1 -34.43 25.89 14.80
N ALA A 2 -34.14 25.71 16.09
CA ALA A 2 -32.76 25.60 16.57
C ALA A 2 -32.19 24.24 16.16
N LYS A 3 -30.92 24.21 15.73
CA LYS A 3 -30.24 22.95 15.41
C LYS A 3 -30.01 22.16 16.68
N THR A 4 -30.14 20.85 16.59
CA THR A 4 -29.80 19.96 17.71
C THR A 4 -28.28 19.85 17.86
N PRO A 5 -27.76 19.53 19.06
CA PRO A 5 -26.32 19.31 19.25
C PRO A 5 -25.73 18.23 18.33
N LEU A 6 -26.55 17.28 17.90
CA LEU A 6 -26.15 16.26 16.91
C LEU A 6 -25.97 16.88 15.53
N GLU A 7 -26.91 17.70 15.08
CA GLU A 7 -26.84 18.39 13.77
C GLU A 7 -25.64 19.34 13.69
N GLU A 8 -25.26 19.97 14.79
CA GLU A 8 -24.06 20.81 14.87
C GLU A 8 -22.78 19.99 14.70
N ARG A 9 -22.67 18.86 15.40
CA ARG A 9 -21.52 17.95 15.29
C ARG A 9 -21.42 17.33 13.89
N VAL A 10 -22.55 16.94 13.29
CA VAL A 10 -22.58 16.42 11.93
C VAL A 10 -22.14 17.49 10.92
N ALA A 11 -22.64 18.72 11.05
CA ALA A 11 -22.24 19.81 10.16
C ALA A 11 -20.73 20.14 10.24
N ALA A 12 -20.15 20.07 11.44
CA ALA A 12 -18.70 20.22 11.63
C ALA A 12 -17.92 19.08 10.93
N LEU A 13 -18.34 17.83 11.11
CA LEU A 13 -17.72 16.68 10.45
C LEU A 13 -17.86 16.76 8.92
N GLU A 14 -19.01 17.17 8.40
CA GLU A 14 -19.21 17.37 6.97
C GLU A 14 -18.26 18.42 6.39
N GLN A 15 -18.02 19.53 7.11
CA GLN A 15 -17.02 20.52 6.72
C GLN A 15 -15.60 19.97 6.73
N GLU A 16 -15.21 19.26 7.79
CA GLU A 16 -13.88 18.66 7.90
C GLU A 16 -13.63 17.62 6.81
N VAL A 17 -14.59 16.75 6.55
CA VAL A 17 -14.54 15.75 5.46
C VAL A 17 -14.44 16.44 4.11
N ALA A 18 -15.17 17.53 3.88
CA ALA A 18 -15.06 18.30 2.64
C ALA A 18 -13.66 18.92 2.47
N VAL A 19 -13.03 19.38 3.55
CA VAL A 19 -11.63 19.85 3.52
C VAL A 19 -10.67 18.71 3.20
N LEU A 20 -10.82 17.56 3.84
CA LEU A 20 -9.96 16.39 3.61
C LEU A 20 -10.06 15.90 2.17
N LYS A 21 -11.28 15.81 1.62
CA LYS A 21 -11.51 15.43 0.22
C LYS A 21 -10.77 16.36 -0.74
N ARG A 22 -10.88 17.68 -0.54
CA ARG A 22 -10.16 18.66 -1.37
C ARG A 22 -8.64 18.54 -1.30
N ARG A 23 -8.07 18.11 -0.16
CA ARG A 23 -6.63 17.88 -0.03
C ARG A 23 -6.16 16.58 -0.68
N LEU A 24 -7.06 15.62 -0.82
CA LEU A 24 -6.80 14.31 -1.43
C LEU A 24 -7.15 14.27 -2.91
N GLU A 25 -7.79 15.32 -3.45
CA GLU A 25 -7.98 15.45 -4.89
C GLU A 25 -6.62 15.34 -5.58
N PRO A 26 -6.40 14.30 -6.40
CA PRO A 26 -5.11 14.09 -7.03
C PRO A 26 -4.85 15.23 -8.00
N GLU A 27 -3.91 16.11 -7.65
CA GLU A 27 -3.43 17.16 -8.54
C GLU A 27 -2.58 16.52 -9.66
N GLY A 28 -3.23 16.16 -10.76
CA GLY A 28 -2.57 15.65 -11.97
C GLY A 28 -2.39 14.14 -11.99
N ARG A 29 -1.32 13.66 -12.63
CA ARG A 29 -1.08 12.22 -12.79
C ARG A 29 -0.68 11.60 -11.45
N PRO A 30 -1.23 10.43 -11.10
CA PRO A 30 -0.80 9.66 -9.93
C PRO A 30 0.73 9.52 -9.88
N TRP A 31 1.30 9.60 -8.68
CA TRP A 31 2.76 9.53 -8.51
C TRP A 31 3.37 8.26 -9.13
N TRP A 32 2.65 7.13 -9.12
CA TRP A 32 3.10 5.87 -9.70
C TRP A 32 3.21 5.95 -11.23
N GLU A 33 2.32 6.70 -11.90
CA GLU A 33 2.44 6.95 -13.35
C GLU A 33 3.69 7.78 -13.67
N ARG A 34 4.11 8.65 -12.74
CA ARG A 34 5.31 9.49 -12.93
C ARG A 34 6.62 8.70 -12.85
N ILE A 35 6.61 7.55 -12.17
CA ILE A 35 7.81 6.72 -11.97
C ILE A 35 7.78 5.41 -12.76
N LEU A 36 6.67 5.14 -13.47
CA LEU A 36 6.54 3.95 -14.28
C LEU A 36 7.59 3.98 -15.39
N GLY A 37 8.43 2.95 -15.44
CA GLY A 37 9.48 2.83 -16.46
C GLY A 37 10.77 3.61 -16.15
N THR A 38 10.93 4.21 -14.97
CA THR A 38 12.20 4.88 -14.57
C THR A 38 13.44 4.00 -14.74
N PHE A 39 13.29 2.69 -14.59
CA PHE A 39 14.35 1.70 -14.76
C PHE A 39 14.11 0.78 -15.97
N ALA A 40 13.26 1.18 -16.92
CA ALA A 40 13.06 0.41 -18.13
C ALA A 40 14.39 0.30 -18.88
N ASP A 41 14.76 -0.92 -19.25
CA ASP A 41 15.98 -1.24 -19.99
C ASP A 41 17.30 -0.82 -19.29
N ASP A 42 17.29 -0.58 -17.97
CA ASP A 42 18.50 -0.32 -17.20
C ASP A 42 19.17 -1.62 -16.74
N PRO A 43 20.32 -2.02 -17.32
CA PRO A 43 21.00 -3.27 -16.97
C PRO A 43 21.49 -3.30 -15.52
N VAL A 44 21.73 -2.15 -14.89
CA VAL A 44 22.15 -2.07 -13.47
C VAL A 44 20.99 -2.47 -12.57
N PHE A 45 19.76 -2.09 -12.92
CA PHE A 45 18.56 -2.47 -12.19
C PHE A 45 18.35 -4.00 -12.24
N ASP A 46 18.54 -4.61 -13.42
CA ASP A 46 18.42 -6.06 -13.59
C ASP A 46 19.43 -6.83 -12.71
N ASP A 47 20.68 -6.36 -12.68
CA ASP A 47 21.72 -6.94 -11.84
C ASP A 47 21.42 -6.79 -10.34
N ALA A 48 20.95 -5.62 -9.92
CA ALA A 48 20.54 -5.39 -8.54
C ALA A 48 19.38 -6.33 -8.14
N MET A 49 18.40 -6.51 -9.02
CA MET A 49 17.28 -7.42 -8.80
C MET A 49 17.73 -8.88 -8.73
N ARG A 50 18.67 -9.30 -9.58
CA ARG A 50 19.27 -10.64 -9.55
C ARG A 50 19.99 -10.90 -8.23
N LEU A 51 20.87 -9.99 -7.80
CA LEU A 51 21.60 -10.10 -6.54
C LEU A 51 20.66 -10.13 -5.33
N GLY A 52 19.64 -9.26 -5.33
CA GLY A 52 18.64 -9.23 -4.27
C GLY A 52 17.82 -10.52 -4.17
N ARG A 53 17.49 -11.17 -5.31
CA ARG A 53 16.84 -12.49 -5.31
C ARG A 53 17.74 -13.55 -4.70
N GLN A 54 18.99 -13.64 -5.13
CA GLN A 54 19.96 -14.62 -4.61
C GLN A 54 20.11 -14.49 -3.09
N TYR A 55 20.18 -13.26 -2.58
CA TYR A 55 20.25 -13.02 -1.15
C TYR A 55 19.00 -13.51 -0.41
N ARG A 56 17.80 -13.17 -0.89
CA ARG A 56 16.55 -13.65 -0.25
C ARG A 56 16.42 -15.17 -0.29
N GLU A 57 16.83 -15.80 -1.39
CA GLU A 57 16.86 -17.25 -1.52
C GLU A 57 17.84 -17.89 -0.53
N SER A 58 19.01 -17.28 -0.31
CA SER A 58 19.97 -17.77 0.70
C SER A 58 19.46 -17.68 2.14
N LEU A 59 18.48 -16.81 2.41
CA LEU A 59 17.84 -16.66 3.71
C LEU A 59 16.61 -17.56 3.87
N ARG A 60 16.19 -18.25 2.81
CA ARG A 60 15.06 -19.17 2.90
C ARG A 60 15.46 -20.31 3.83
N PRO A 61 14.64 -20.63 4.85
CA PRO A 61 14.88 -21.81 5.68
C PRO A 61 15.04 -23.02 4.76
N ALA A 62 15.98 -23.91 5.09
CA ALA A 62 15.97 -25.23 4.49
C ALA A 62 14.58 -25.83 4.78
N ASP A 63 13.97 -26.39 3.75
CA ASP A 63 12.68 -27.04 3.89
C ASP A 63 12.94 -28.34 4.66
N ASP A 64 12.97 -28.25 5.99
CA ASP A 64 13.23 -29.35 6.91
C ASP A 64 12.00 -30.28 6.99
N GLY A 65 11.33 -30.55 5.87
CA GLY A 65 10.27 -31.53 5.73
C GLY A 65 9.25 -31.56 6.87
N ALA A 66 8.85 -30.38 7.39
CA ALA A 66 7.83 -30.33 8.43
C ALA A 66 6.49 -30.70 7.77
N PRO A 67 5.85 -31.82 8.16
CA PRO A 67 4.63 -32.26 7.52
C PRO A 67 3.55 -31.18 7.69
N ASP A 68 2.83 -30.96 6.60
CA ASP A 68 1.73 -30.01 6.48
C ASP A 68 0.91 -29.92 7.77
N GLY A 69 0.72 -28.68 8.23
CA GLY A 69 -0.08 -28.36 9.39
C GLY A 69 -1.38 -29.12 9.35
N GLN A 70 -1.54 -30.00 10.34
CA GLN A 70 -2.74 -30.78 10.59
C GLN A 70 -3.99 -29.93 10.47
N ASP A 71 -4.98 -30.51 9.79
CA ASP A 71 -6.38 -30.10 9.78
C ASP A 71 -6.82 -29.59 11.15
N VAL A 72 -7.17 -28.30 11.22
CA VAL A 72 -7.94 -27.76 12.34
C VAL A 72 -9.41 -27.98 11.98
N PRO A 73 -10.14 -28.89 12.67
CA PRO A 73 -11.54 -29.10 12.37
C PRO A 73 -12.37 -27.87 12.80
N ALA A 74 -13.45 -27.67 12.06
CA ALA A 74 -14.40 -26.56 12.13
C ALA A 74 -15.11 -26.39 13.48
#